data_AF-A0A7V3KDJ2-F1
#
_entry.id   AF-A0A7V3KDJ2-F1
#
_cell.length_a   1.000
_cell.length_b   1.000
_cell.length_c   1.000
_cell.angle_alpha   90.00
_cell.angle_beta   90.00
_cell.angle_gamma   90.00
#
_symmetry.space_group_name_H-M   'P 1'
#
loop_
_entity.id
_entity.type
_entity.pdbx_description
1 polymer ?
#
loop_
_entity_poly.entity_id
_entity_poly.type
_entity_poly.pdbx_seq_one_letter_code
_entity_poly.pdbx_strand_id
1 'polypeptide(L)'
;MTGKNKRELCFIFLLYLILSIILTFPLAVNFSRYPIFDHLDIALCFYNFWLQYYNLFVLKISPWDNILFNYPDIYRMTFFPLNLSYGVLSFPLQAIAGTPKSIPGFFHWISILSFTLTGFLGFLLFKKFSQSKNAGILAGILFTFIPFHYWHLPRCHISCLELVLLTMLCYFRLLETKTIRNGIYFGLSLIPLFYQSPNYLVYLLIFFSLHIVYILFTSRRSLDWKWLKLILLACSLALLFSAPYLIAIVKDIVRLPPASLSSIKEQTIFSTDIIGLVLPGFNQKLYSAIGNFAESLVGASGVSGKEIFPGYLLLLSGIAGIFLARKKIKAYGFWLSILLVCLVLSLGPYLNIASHTFTNLPLPYFFLRKIFPFFLIDRTPVRIIILAFLALAVFSAGFFCWLEQKIPASRGKIVLLALSAFGLLELNQAPIKLDRINLPIFFQQLAQEQEEFAILDLPYLPDIYQYSAFYQMYHKKYVVEYPIRKGAETFVNYPLYLYMHNPERFFGLGPEMQAQVKDTLRAEFKRRKIKYVIIWLKFIEENHKNNLDKLLNTLGPEKVFESENLFRVYQFKI
;
A
#
# COMPACT_ATOMS: atom_id res chain seq x y z
N MET A 1 -6.59 20.85 29.43
CA MET A 1 -6.13 19.51 29.87
C MET A 1 -5.25 19.71 31.09
N THR A 2 -5.54 19.02 32.20
CA THR A 2 -4.72 19.05 33.42
C THR A 2 -3.38 18.34 33.19
N GLY A 3 -2.35 18.64 34.00
CA GLY A 3 -1.03 17.98 33.90
C GLY A 3 -1.08 16.46 34.04
N LYS A 4 -2.03 15.94 34.84
CA LYS A 4 -2.29 14.50 35.02
C LYS A 4 -2.71 13.81 33.72
N ASN A 5 -3.56 14.46 32.91
CA ASN A 5 -4.02 13.90 31.64
C ASN A 5 -2.88 13.83 30.60
N LYS A 6 -1.92 14.77 30.62
CA LYS A 6 -0.77 14.74 29.70
C LYS A 6 0.17 13.57 30.01
N ARG A 7 0.47 13.33 31.29
CA ARG A 7 1.30 12.20 31.72
C ARG A 7 0.68 10.86 31.32
N GLU A 8 -0.63 10.70 31.52
CA GLU A 8 -1.35 9.48 31.15
C GLU A 8 -1.30 9.20 29.65
N LEU A 9 -1.53 10.21 28.81
CA LEU A 9 -1.42 10.04 27.36
C LEU A 9 0.00 9.68 26.91
N CYS A 10 1.01 10.24 27.57
CA CYS A 10 2.41 9.87 27.32
C CYS A 10 2.66 8.40 27.64
N PHE A 11 2.18 7.89 28.77
CA PHE A 11 2.30 6.47 29.11
C PHE A 11 1.61 5.56 28.10
N ILE A 12 0.43 5.93 27.60
CA ILE A 12 -0.29 5.13 26.60
C ILE A 12 0.43 5.15 25.26
N PHE A 13 0.98 6.30 24.85
CA PHE A 13 1.83 6.39 23.66
C PHE A 13 3.07 5.49 23.79
N LEU A 14 3.77 5.55 24.93
CA LEU A 14 4.94 4.71 25.19
C LEU A 14 4.58 3.22 25.21
N LEU A 15 3.41 2.85 25.74
CA LEU A 15 2.91 1.48 25.67
C LEU A 15 2.80 1.02 24.22
N TYR A 16 2.12 1.78 23.35
CA TYR A 16 2.01 1.42 21.94
C TYR A 16 3.36 1.42 21.21
N LEU A 17 4.29 2.29 21.60
CA LEU A 17 5.64 2.30 21.05
C LEU A 17 6.39 1.01 21.40
N ILE A 18 6.38 0.62 22.67
CA ILE A 18 7.01 -0.62 23.16
C ILE A 18 6.38 -1.84 22.47
N LEU A 19 5.05 -1.91 22.41
CA LEU A 19 4.34 -2.99 21.74
C LEU A 19 4.69 -3.03 20.25
N SER A 20 4.76 -1.89 19.57
CA SER A 20 5.14 -1.82 18.16
C SER A 20 6.58 -2.30 17.94
N ILE A 21 7.53 -1.93 18.81
CA ILE A 21 8.91 -2.42 18.75
C ILE A 21 8.98 -3.94 18.92
N ILE A 22 8.24 -4.50 19.89
CA ILE A 22 8.22 -5.94 20.18
C ILE A 22 7.57 -6.70 19.02
N LEU A 23 6.38 -6.28 18.61
CA LEU A 23 5.55 -6.99 17.62
C LEU A 23 5.96 -6.71 16.17
N THR A 24 6.91 -5.80 15.95
CA THR A 24 7.60 -5.63 14.66
C THR A 24 9.09 -5.94 14.77
N PHE A 25 9.54 -6.63 15.82
CA PHE A 25 10.94 -7.06 15.90
C PHE A 25 11.32 -7.87 14.64
N PRO A 26 12.50 -7.70 14.03
CA PRO A 26 13.66 -6.92 14.49
C PRO A 26 13.82 -5.53 13.84
N LEU A 27 12.74 -4.86 13.41
CA LEU A 27 12.84 -3.57 12.70
C LEU A 27 13.62 -2.50 13.48
N ALA A 28 13.44 -2.42 14.81
CA ALA A 28 14.08 -1.39 15.64
C ALA A 28 15.60 -1.52 15.78
N VAL A 29 16.17 -2.70 15.50
CA VAL A 29 17.60 -3.00 15.70
C VAL A 29 18.34 -3.26 14.40
N ASN A 30 17.64 -3.27 13.25
CA ASN A 30 18.22 -3.54 11.96
C ASN A 30 18.02 -2.35 11.02
N PHE A 31 19.07 -1.83 10.40
CA PHE A 31 18.98 -0.65 9.53
C PHE A 31 19.41 -0.90 8.08
N SER A 32 19.90 -2.11 7.78
CA SER A 32 20.48 -2.47 6.48
C SER A 32 19.75 -3.61 5.77
N ARG A 33 18.79 -4.23 6.45
CA ARG A 33 17.91 -5.27 5.89
C ARG A 33 16.52 -4.70 5.66
N TYR A 34 15.70 -5.41 4.90
CA TYR A 34 14.31 -5.04 4.64
C TYR A 34 13.40 -6.26 4.84
N PRO A 35 12.12 -6.06 5.18
CA PRO A 35 11.17 -7.15 5.32
C PRO A 35 10.93 -7.98 4.07
N ILE A 36 10.94 -9.30 4.24
CA ILE A 36 10.55 -10.28 3.22
C ILE A 36 9.03 -10.43 3.24
N PHE A 37 8.42 -10.16 2.10
CA PHE A 37 7.02 -10.45 1.84
C PHE A 37 6.89 -11.04 0.43
N ASP A 38 5.76 -11.66 0.13
CA ASP A 38 5.49 -12.36 -1.15
C ASP A 38 5.61 -11.45 -2.40
N HIS A 39 5.77 -10.13 -2.22
CA HIS A 39 5.90 -9.15 -3.29
C HIS A 39 7.05 -8.17 -2.98
N LEU A 40 7.86 -7.80 -3.98
CA LEU A 40 8.92 -6.77 -3.82
C LEU A 40 8.33 -5.34 -3.86
N ASP A 41 7.07 -5.14 -3.46
CA ASP A 41 6.43 -3.82 -3.32
C ASP A 41 7.25 -2.88 -2.42
N ILE A 42 8.02 -3.45 -1.49
CA ILE A 42 8.94 -2.71 -0.63
C ILE A 42 10.04 -1.98 -1.43
N ALA A 43 10.54 -2.59 -2.52
CA ALA A 43 11.52 -1.97 -3.41
C ALA A 43 10.95 -0.71 -4.05
N LEU A 44 9.66 -0.72 -4.40
CA LEU A 44 8.96 0.45 -4.93
C LEU A 44 8.78 1.53 -3.87
N CYS A 45 8.49 1.17 -2.61
CA CYS A 45 8.43 2.17 -1.54
C CYS A 45 9.81 2.82 -1.33
N PHE A 46 10.90 2.04 -1.36
CA PHE A 46 12.26 2.58 -1.23
C PHE A 46 12.65 3.47 -2.40
N TYR A 47 12.38 3.00 -3.62
CA TYR A 47 12.61 3.75 -4.84
C TYR A 47 11.87 5.09 -4.80
N ASN A 48 10.62 5.11 -4.35
CA ASN A 48 9.86 6.35 -4.23
C ASN A 48 10.47 7.34 -3.24
N PHE A 49 10.91 6.86 -2.07
CA PHE A 49 11.59 7.72 -1.08
C PHE A 49 12.87 8.32 -1.65
N TRP A 50 13.67 7.50 -2.32
CA TRP A 50 14.89 7.94 -2.98
C TRP A 50 14.61 8.95 -4.10
N LEU A 51 13.73 8.59 -5.03
CA LEU A 51 13.45 9.36 -6.24
C LEU A 51 12.86 10.72 -5.90
N GLN A 52 11.97 10.82 -4.91
CA GLN A 52 11.42 12.12 -4.48
C GLN A 52 12.51 13.07 -3.98
N TYR A 53 13.41 12.56 -3.13
CA TYR A 53 14.53 13.35 -2.64
C TYR A 53 15.46 13.73 -3.80
N TYR A 54 15.80 12.76 -4.66
CA TYR A 54 16.67 12.94 -5.81
C TYR A 54 16.10 13.98 -6.79
N ASN A 55 14.81 13.91 -7.11
CA ASN A 55 14.14 14.84 -8.00
C ASN A 55 14.12 16.26 -7.43
N LEU A 56 13.73 16.41 -6.16
CA LEU A 56 13.56 17.74 -5.56
C LEU A 56 14.89 18.43 -5.27
N PHE A 57 15.88 17.69 -4.75
CA PHE A 57 17.12 18.28 -4.25
C PHE A 57 18.32 18.13 -5.18
N VAL A 58 18.37 17.09 -6.03
CA VAL A 58 19.48 16.86 -6.96
C VAL A 58 19.14 17.33 -8.36
N LEU A 59 18.07 16.79 -8.96
CA LEU A 59 17.68 17.13 -10.32
C LEU A 59 16.92 18.46 -10.42
N LYS A 60 16.31 18.92 -9.33
CA LYS A 60 15.46 20.12 -9.25
C LYS A 60 14.29 20.08 -10.25
N ILE A 61 13.69 18.89 -10.40
CA ILE A 61 12.51 18.65 -11.23
C ILE A 61 11.31 18.26 -10.36
N SER A 62 10.16 18.08 -11.01
CA SER A 62 8.93 17.66 -10.34
C SER A 62 9.09 16.30 -9.64
N PRO A 63 8.53 16.10 -8.43
CA PRO A 63 8.55 14.81 -7.75
C PRO A 63 7.71 13.74 -8.48
N TRP A 64 6.87 14.12 -9.45
CA TRP A 64 6.08 13.21 -10.28
C TRP A 64 6.79 12.80 -11.57
N ASP A 65 7.97 13.35 -11.86
CA ASP A 65 8.68 13.09 -13.11
C ASP A 65 9.80 12.10 -12.89
N ASN A 66 9.85 11.04 -13.70
CA ASN A 66 10.93 10.08 -13.65
C ASN A 66 11.67 10.08 -14.98
N ILE A 67 12.80 10.80 -15.02
CA ILE A 67 13.67 10.90 -16.19
C ILE A 67 14.63 9.72 -16.31
N LEU A 68 14.81 8.97 -15.22
CA LEU A 68 15.71 7.82 -15.19
C LEU A 68 15.03 6.56 -15.74
N PHE A 69 13.73 6.61 -15.99
CA PHE A 69 12.91 5.48 -16.34
C PHE A 69 12.29 5.65 -17.72
N ASN A 70 12.44 4.64 -18.58
CA ASN A 70 12.04 4.63 -19.98
C ASN A 70 12.74 5.70 -20.86
N TYR A 71 14.05 5.88 -20.67
CA TYR A 71 14.84 6.87 -21.40
C TYR A 71 14.77 6.70 -22.93
N PRO A 72 14.73 7.80 -23.72
CA PRO A 72 14.78 9.22 -23.32
C PRO A 72 13.42 9.83 -22.96
N ASP A 73 12.36 9.02 -22.93
CA ASP A 73 11.02 9.52 -22.60
C ASP A 73 10.91 9.77 -21.09
N ILE A 74 10.18 10.81 -20.70
CA ILE A 74 9.93 11.09 -19.28
C ILE A 74 8.72 10.26 -18.83
N TYR A 75 8.93 9.36 -17.87
CA TYR A 75 7.84 8.61 -17.25
C TYR A 75 7.15 9.45 -16.17
N ARG A 76 5.84 9.64 -16.28
CA ARG A 76 5.04 10.38 -15.30
C ARG A 76 4.50 9.43 -14.23
N MET A 77 4.87 9.67 -12.98
CA MET A 77 4.50 8.88 -11.81
C MET A 77 3.21 9.35 -11.14
N THR A 78 2.42 10.18 -11.81
CA THR A 78 1.19 10.78 -11.28
C THR A 78 0.14 9.75 -10.82
N PHE A 79 0.04 8.61 -11.50
CA PHE A 79 -0.85 7.49 -11.12
C PHE A 79 -0.12 6.33 -10.42
N PHE A 80 1.12 6.57 -9.99
CA PHE A 80 1.90 5.65 -9.18
C PHE A 80 1.81 6.08 -7.70
N PRO A 81 1.70 5.14 -6.74
CA PRO A 81 1.60 5.48 -5.33
C PRO A 81 2.93 6.03 -4.81
N LEU A 82 3.14 7.34 -4.90
CA LEU A 82 4.41 7.98 -4.53
C LEU A 82 4.69 7.91 -3.02
N ASN A 83 3.69 7.83 -2.14
CA ASN A 83 3.91 7.84 -0.67
C ASN A 83 4.61 9.14 -0.20
N LEU A 84 4.26 10.29 -0.77
CA LEU A 84 5.00 11.55 -0.60
C LEU A 84 5.05 12.01 0.87
N SER A 85 4.02 11.74 1.67
CA SER A 85 4.00 12.13 3.08
C SER A 85 5.08 11.43 3.90
N TYR A 86 5.27 10.13 3.68
CA TYR A 86 6.40 9.41 4.28
C TYR A 86 7.73 9.80 3.63
N GLY A 87 7.75 10.03 2.32
CA GLY A 87 8.95 10.49 1.61
C GLY A 87 9.52 11.78 2.19
N VAL A 88 8.69 12.79 2.46
CA VAL A 88 9.14 14.06 3.07
C VAL A 88 9.80 13.85 4.44
N LEU A 89 9.26 12.92 5.25
CA LEU A 89 9.84 12.60 6.55
C LEU A 89 11.22 11.93 6.44
N SER A 90 11.53 11.33 5.29
CA SER A 90 12.83 10.70 5.03
C SER A 90 13.92 11.69 4.62
N PHE A 91 13.56 12.88 4.13
CA PHE A 91 14.52 13.82 3.53
C PHE A 91 15.67 14.24 4.46
N PRO A 92 15.44 14.57 5.75
CA PRO A 92 16.55 14.93 6.64
C PRO A 92 17.55 13.80 6.82
N LEU A 93 17.07 12.56 6.92
CA LEU A 93 17.94 11.39 7.08
C LEU A 93 18.67 11.06 5.77
N GLN A 94 18.02 11.23 4.62
CA GLN A 94 18.66 11.09 3.32
C GLN A 94 19.78 12.13 3.12
N ALA A 95 19.59 13.36 3.62
CA ALA A 95 20.59 14.42 3.56
C ALA A 95 21.79 14.17 4.50
N ILE A 96 21.55 13.67 5.71
CA ILE A 96 22.59 13.47 6.74
C ILE A 96 23.34 12.15 6.54
N ALA A 97 22.62 11.04 6.36
CA ALA A 97 23.19 9.69 6.30
C ALA A 97 23.50 9.21 4.87
N GLY A 98 23.10 10.00 3.86
CA GLY A 98 23.29 9.69 2.44
C GLY A 98 22.33 8.62 1.90
N THR A 99 22.18 8.58 0.58
CA THR A 99 21.32 7.62 -0.14
C THR A 99 22.14 6.64 -0.96
N PRO A 100 21.63 5.42 -1.23
CA PRO A 100 20.35 4.85 -0.78
C PRO A 100 20.44 4.02 0.52
N LYS A 101 21.62 3.91 1.14
CA LYS A 101 21.87 3.02 2.29
C LYS A 101 21.02 3.32 3.54
N SER A 102 20.56 4.56 3.73
CA SER A 102 19.76 4.97 4.90
C SER A 102 18.27 4.64 4.78
N ILE A 103 17.78 4.29 3.59
CA ILE A 103 16.35 4.14 3.28
C ILE A 103 15.70 2.97 4.05
N PRO A 104 16.29 1.77 4.14
CA PRO A 104 15.67 0.68 4.91
C PRO A 104 15.49 1.03 6.38
N GLY A 105 16.50 1.67 6.98
CA GLY A 105 16.42 2.15 8.36
C GLY A 105 15.33 3.19 8.58
N PHE A 106 15.18 4.16 7.66
CA PHE A 106 14.06 5.10 7.71
C PHE A 106 12.71 4.38 7.60
N PHE A 107 12.58 3.44 6.66
CA PHE A 107 11.36 2.67 6.47
C PHE A 107 10.96 1.89 7.74
N HIS A 108 11.93 1.34 8.47
CA HIS A 108 11.65 0.66 9.75
C HIS A 108 11.11 1.63 10.80
N TRP A 109 11.72 2.80 10.95
CA TRP A 109 11.26 3.82 11.89
C TRP A 109 9.86 4.32 11.57
N ILE A 110 9.56 4.62 10.30
CA ILE A 110 8.23 5.09 9.91
C ILE A 110 7.18 3.98 10.09
N SER A 111 7.54 2.72 9.86
CA SER A 111 6.65 1.58 10.12
C SER A 111 6.34 1.43 11.61
N ILE A 112 7.35 1.46 12.49
CA ILE A 112 7.16 1.41 13.94
C ILE A 112 6.29 2.59 14.42
N LEU A 113 6.55 3.79 13.87
CA LEU A 113 5.78 4.98 14.21
C LEU A 113 4.33 4.88 13.72
N SER A 114 4.09 4.33 12.52
CA SER A 114 2.74 4.10 11.97
C SER A 114 1.95 3.13 12.85
N PHE A 115 2.53 2.00 13.27
CA PHE A 115 1.89 1.09 14.23
C PHE A 115 1.62 1.77 15.57
N THR A 116 2.59 2.52 16.09
CA THR A 116 2.45 3.25 17.36
C THR A 116 1.31 4.26 17.32
N LEU A 117 1.25 5.08 16.26
CA LEU A 117 0.24 6.11 16.09
C LEU A 117 -1.13 5.52 15.77
N THR A 118 -1.19 4.42 15.02
CA THR A 118 -2.45 3.69 14.77
C THR A 118 -3.06 3.22 16.09
N GLY A 119 -2.26 2.62 16.97
CA GLY A 119 -2.73 2.20 18.30
C GLY A 119 -3.12 3.34 19.20
N PHE A 120 -2.30 4.39 19.25
CA PHE A 120 -2.57 5.55 20.07
C PHE A 120 -3.83 6.33 19.62
N LEU A 121 -3.96 6.62 18.32
CA LEU A 121 -5.12 7.32 17.77
C LEU A 121 -6.37 6.43 17.80
N GLY A 122 -6.21 5.12 17.57
CA GLY A 122 -7.25 4.12 17.76
C GLY A 122 -7.77 4.13 19.19
N PHE A 123 -6.88 4.11 20.19
CA PHE A 123 -7.24 4.26 21.60
C PHE A 123 -8.07 5.53 21.86
N LEU A 124 -7.65 6.69 21.34
CA LEU A 124 -8.39 7.93 21.52
C LEU A 124 -9.81 7.84 20.93
N LEU A 125 -9.94 7.20 19.76
CA LEU A 125 -11.23 7.00 19.09
C LEU A 125 -12.10 6.01 19.86
N PHE A 126 -11.59 4.83 20.20
CA PHE A 126 -12.36 3.79 20.87
C PHE A 126 -12.73 4.16 22.31
N LYS A 127 -11.85 4.86 23.03
CA LYS A 127 -12.17 5.45 24.35
C LYS A 127 -13.32 6.46 24.25
N LYS A 128 -13.39 7.24 23.17
CA LYS A 128 -14.47 8.23 22.96
C LYS A 128 -15.84 7.57 22.90
N PHE A 129 -15.97 6.41 22.24
CA PHE A 129 -17.26 5.73 22.08
C PHE A 129 -17.59 4.79 23.23
N SER A 130 -16.59 4.07 23.76
CA SER A 130 -16.78 3.16 24.88
C SER A 130 -16.87 3.86 26.24
N GLN A 131 -16.32 5.07 26.37
CA GLN A 131 -16.15 5.80 27.63
C GLN A 131 -15.27 5.07 28.67
N SER A 132 -14.58 3.99 28.29
CA SER A 132 -13.61 3.29 29.12
C SER A 132 -12.21 3.42 28.54
N LYS A 133 -11.26 3.76 29.43
CA LYS A 133 -9.84 3.81 29.08
C LYS A 133 -9.32 2.43 28.71
N ASN A 134 -9.59 1.43 29.55
CA ASN A 134 -9.01 0.10 29.39
C ASN A 134 -9.60 -0.59 28.15
N ALA A 135 -10.90 -0.41 27.92
CA ALA A 135 -11.55 -0.86 26.69
C ALA A 135 -10.96 -0.21 25.44
N GLY A 136 -10.68 1.10 25.49
CA GLY A 136 -10.03 1.81 24.40
C GLY A 136 -8.60 1.32 24.13
N ILE A 137 -7.83 1.00 25.18
CA ILE A 137 -6.46 0.46 25.03
C ILE A 137 -6.54 -0.92 24.36
N LEU A 138 -7.39 -1.81 24.86
CA LEU A 138 -7.50 -3.16 24.32
C LEU A 138 -7.99 -3.15 22.87
N ALA A 139 -9.05 -2.40 22.55
CA ALA A 139 -9.53 -2.28 21.16
C ALA A 139 -8.48 -1.64 20.23
N GLY A 140 -7.67 -0.70 20.73
CA GLY A 140 -6.57 -0.11 19.99
C GLY A 140 -5.44 -1.10 19.69
N ILE A 141 -5.10 -1.97 20.65
CA ILE A 141 -4.18 -3.10 20.44
C ILE A 141 -4.72 -4.01 19.35
N LEU A 142 -5.97 -4.48 19.49
CA LEU A 142 -6.57 -5.42 18.54
C LEU A 142 -6.62 -4.84 17.12
N PHE A 143 -7.05 -3.59 16.95
CA PHE A 143 -7.14 -2.96 15.63
C PHE A 143 -5.77 -2.72 14.99
N THR A 144 -4.75 -2.38 15.78
CA THR A 144 -3.43 -2.01 15.26
C THR A 144 -2.66 -3.19 14.73
N PHE A 145 -2.74 -4.33 15.42
CA PHE A 145 -1.94 -5.51 15.11
C PHE A 145 -2.73 -6.55 14.30
N ILE A 146 -3.86 -6.16 13.69
CA ILE A 146 -4.54 -7.05 12.75
C ILE A 146 -3.60 -7.44 11.59
N PRO A 147 -3.72 -8.66 11.03
CA PRO A 147 -2.95 -9.14 9.89
C PRO A 147 -2.93 -8.19 8.68
N PHE A 148 -4.01 -7.45 8.45
CA PHE A 148 -4.09 -6.45 7.38
C PHE A 148 -2.98 -5.42 7.46
N HIS A 149 -2.67 -4.93 8.67
CA HIS A 149 -1.64 -3.91 8.86
C HIS A 149 -0.24 -4.46 8.56
N TYR A 150 0.03 -5.70 9.01
CA TYR A 150 1.30 -6.40 8.73
C TYR A 150 1.48 -6.71 7.25
N TRP A 151 0.45 -7.27 6.62
CA TRP A 151 0.47 -7.66 5.21
C TRP A 151 0.71 -6.46 4.26
N HIS A 152 0.34 -5.28 4.71
CA HIS A 152 0.53 -4.04 3.97
C HIS A 152 1.73 -3.22 4.42
N LEU A 153 2.56 -3.73 5.33
CA LEU A 153 3.79 -3.06 5.74
C LEU A 153 4.69 -2.66 4.55
N PRO A 154 4.92 -3.51 3.51
CA PRO A 154 5.63 -3.11 2.28
C PRO A 154 4.95 -2.02 1.45
N ARG A 155 3.63 -1.83 1.65
CA ARG A 155 2.78 -0.94 0.86
C ARG A 155 2.45 0.28 1.71
N CYS A 156 3.41 1.19 1.77
CA CYS A 156 3.37 2.42 2.58
C CYS A 156 2.06 3.23 2.42
N HIS A 157 1.47 3.25 1.21
CA HIS A 157 0.16 3.91 0.96
C HIS A 157 -1.05 3.20 1.60
N ILE A 158 -0.93 1.95 2.04
CA ILE A 158 -2.03 1.20 2.67
C ILE A 158 -1.74 0.96 4.16
N SER A 159 -0.48 0.82 4.58
CA SER A 159 -0.14 0.70 6.01
C SER A 159 -0.40 1.98 6.82
N CYS A 160 -0.63 3.14 6.19
CA CYS A 160 -0.80 4.43 6.87
C CYS A 160 -2.15 4.63 7.61
N LEU A 161 -2.55 3.66 8.44
CA LEU A 161 -3.82 3.67 9.17
C LEU A 161 -3.91 4.81 10.19
N GLU A 162 -2.78 5.30 10.68
CA GLU A 162 -2.72 6.44 11.59
C GLU A 162 -3.25 7.72 10.95
N LEU A 163 -3.06 7.91 9.65
CA LEU A 163 -3.58 9.07 8.93
C LEU A 163 -5.11 8.99 8.83
N VAL A 164 -5.66 7.80 8.57
CA VAL A 164 -7.12 7.55 8.56
C VAL A 164 -7.74 7.91 9.92
N LEU A 165 -7.15 7.39 11.00
CA LEU A 165 -7.60 7.66 12.36
C LEU A 165 -7.46 9.13 12.76
N LEU A 166 -6.37 9.78 12.38
CA LEU A 166 -6.15 11.22 12.63
C LEU A 166 -7.23 12.05 11.96
N THR A 167 -7.51 11.78 10.68
CA THR A 167 -8.54 12.49 9.92
C THR A 167 -9.93 12.29 10.53
N MET A 168 -10.28 11.05 10.93
CA MET A 168 -11.54 10.77 11.64
C MET A 168 -11.64 11.53 12.97
N LEU A 169 -10.57 11.55 13.78
CA LEU A 169 -10.55 12.25 15.06
C LEU A 169 -10.71 13.78 14.89
N CYS A 170 -10.04 14.37 13.90
CA CYS A 170 -10.20 15.78 13.56
C CYS A 170 -11.63 16.09 13.10
N TYR A 171 -12.22 15.22 12.27
CA TYR A 171 -13.60 15.33 11.82
C TYR A 171 -14.60 15.30 12.98
N PHE A 172 -14.48 14.33 13.90
CA PHE A 172 -15.35 14.27 15.08
C PHE A 172 -15.16 15.48 16.01
N ARG A 173 -13.92 15.95 16.22
CA ARG A 173 -13.66 17.16 17.01
C ARG A 173 -14.27 18.43 16.39
N LEU A 174 -14.25 18.52 15.06
CA LEU A 174 -14.88 19.60 14.33
C LEU A 174 -16.39 19.61 14.56
N LEU A 175 -17.05 18.45 14.47
CA LEU A 175 -18.48 18.32 14.72
C LEU A 175 -18.89 18.72 16.15
N GLU A 176 -18.08 18.35 17.15
CA GLU A 176 -18.40 18.60 18.56
C GLU A 176 -18.29 20.06 18.98
N THR A 177 -17.28 20.77 18.47
CA THR A 177 -16.93 22.10 19.00
C THR A 177 -17.08 23.22 17.97
N LYS A 178 -17.09 22.89 16.67
CA LYS A 178 -17.28 23.84 15.57
C LYS A 178 -16.41 25.10 15.68
N THR A 179 -15.10 24.91 15.87
CA THR A 179 -14.11 26.00 15.95
C THR A 179 -13.28 26.08 14.67
N ILE A 180 -12.80 27.28 14.31
CA ILE A 180 -11.90 27.49 13.15
C ILE A 180 -10.65 26.61 13.27
N ARG A 181 -10.07 26.54 14.47
CA ARG A 181 -8.92 25.67 14.77
C ARG A 181 -9.17 24.21 14.38
N ASN A 182 -10.35 23.68 14.67
CA ASN A 182 -10.68 22.29 14.30
C ASN A 182 -11.01 22.13 12.82
N GLY A 183 -11.51 23.18 12.14
CA GLY A 183 -11.60 23.21 10.68
C GLY A 183 -10.22 23.13 10.04
N ILE A 184 -9.25 23.90 10.56
CA ILE A 184 -7.85 23.86 10.12
C ILE A 184 -7.24 22.47 10.40
N TYR A 185 -7.41 21.90 11.61
CA TYR A 185 -6.88 20.56 11.92
C TYR A 185 -7.48 19.47 11.03
N PHE A 186 -8.77 19.58 10.68
CA PHE A 186 -9.38 18.65 9.73
C PHE A 186 -8.78 18.82 8.33
N GLY A 187 -8.68 20.05 7.80
CA GLY A 187 -8.02 20.31 6.52
C GLY A 187 -6.58 19.81 6.47
N LEU A 188 -5.77 20.12 7.50
CA LEU A 188 -4.39 19.69 7.61
C LEU A 188 -4.25 18.17 7.73
N SER A 189 -5.22 17.46 8.30
CA SER A 189 -5.21 16.00 8.37
C SER A 189 -5.50 15.32 7.01
N LEU A 190 -6.20 16.00 6.10
CA LEU A 190 -6.51 15.48 4.77
C LEU A 190 -5.30 15.53 3.83
N ILE A 191 -4.42 16.51 3.98
CA ILE A 191 -3.25 16.72 3.12
C ILE A 191 -2.30 15.51 3.13
N PRO A 192 -1.76 15.05 4.28
CA PRO A 192 -0.88 13.90 4.29
C PRO A 192 -1.62 12.63 3.88
N LEU A 193 -2.90 12.49 4.21
CA LEU A 193 -3.68 11.34 3.76
C LEU A 193 -3.81 11.30 2.23
N PHE A 194 -4.05 12.44 1.58
CA PHE A 194 -4.15 12.53 0.12
C PHE A 194 -2.83 12.18 -0.56
N TYR A 195 -1.72 12.71 -0.06
CA TYR A 195 -0.38 12.48 -0.62
C TYR A 195 0.20 11.09 -0.29
N GLN A 196 -0.30 10.45 0.76
CA GLN A 196 0.07 9.09 1.12
C GLN A 196 -0.81 8.05 0.43
N SER A 197 -2.14 8.25 0.47
CA SER A 197 -3.14 7.27 0.06
C SER A 197 -4.42 7.93 -0.49
N PRO A 198 -4.47 8.22 -1.80
CA PRO A 198 -5.70 8.65 -2.45
C PRO A 198 -6.87 7.66 -2.26
N ASN A 199 -6.58 6.36 -2.16
CA ASN A 199 -7.60 5.32 -1.91
C ASN A 199 -8.31 5.53 -0.57
N TYR A 200 -7.55 5.75 0.51
CA TYR A 200 -8.15 5.99 1.82
C TYR A 200 -8.90 7.30 1.92
N LEU A 201 -8.50 8.33 1.18
CA LEU A 201 -9.31 9.54 1.10
C LEU A 201 -10.70 9.23 0.57
N VAL A 202 -10.83 8.39 -0.46
CA VAL A 202 -12.13 8.01 -0.99
C VAL A 202 -12.91 7.09 -0.05
N TYR A 203 -12.25 6.16 0.63
CA TYR A 203 -12.93 5.35 1.65
C TYR A 203 -13.45 6.23 2.80
N LEU A 204 -12.72 7.29 3.17
CA LEU A 204 -13.20 8.29 4.11
C LEU A 204 -14.33 9.16 3.55
N LEU A 205 -14.39 9.44 2.25
CA LEU A 205 -15.55 10.10 1.66
C LEU A 205 -16.82 9.25 1.80
N ILE A 206 -16.72 7.92 1.63
CA ILE A 206 -17.85 7.01 1.91
C ILE A 206 -18.24 7.11 3.38
N PHE A 207 -17.26 7.04 4.30
CA PHE A 207 -17.49 7.18 5.73
C PHE A 207 -18.18 8.51 6.10
N PHE A 208 -17.68 9.64 5.62
CA PHE A 208 -18.25 10.96 5.90
C PHE A 208 -19.64 11.12 5.31
N SER A 209 -19.88 10.60 4.10
CA SER A 209 -21.19 10.63 3.46
C SER A 209 -22.22 9.87 4.28
N LEU A 210 -21.89 8.64 4.70
CA LEU A 210 -22.76 7.84 5.57
C LEU A 210 -22.99 8.52 6.92
N HIS A 211 -21.97 9.17 7.49
CA HIS A 211 -22.11 9.88 8.75
C HIS A 211 -23.00 11.13 8.63
N ILE A 212 -22.85 11.90 7.55
CA ILE A 212 -23.70 13.05 7.26
C ILE A 212 -25.16 12.61 7.11
N VAL A 213 -25.41 11.55 6.32
CA VAL A 213 -26.74 10.96 6.16
C VAL A 213 -27.30 10.54 7.53
N TYR A 214 -26.49 9.86 8.35
CA TYR A 214 -26.90 9.46 9.69
C TYR A 214 -27.27 10.66 10.60
N ILE A 215 -26.47 11.74 10.57
CA ILE A 215 -26.75 12.96 11.34
C ILE A 215 -28.02 13.65 10.83
N LEU A 216 -28.29 13.66 9.52
CA LEU A 216 -29.52 14.25 8.97
C LEU A 216 -30.77 13.60 9.57
N PHE A 217 -30.75 12.29 9.81
CA PHE A 217 -31.88 11.57 10.41
C PHE A 217 -31.91 11.63 11.95
N THR A 218 -30.77 11.76 12.63
CA THR A 218 -30.71 11.64 14.09
C THR A 218 -30.54 12.96 14.83
N SER A 219 -29.85 13.93 14.23
CA SER A 219 -29.42 15.18 14.88
C SER A 219 -29.21 16.31 13.86
N ARG A 220 -30.19 16.57 12.97
CA ARG A 220 -30.07 17.54 11.86
C ARG A 220 -29.53 18.93 12.25
N ARG A 221 -29.82 19.40 13.48
CA ARG A 221 -29.33 20.69 14.01
C ARG A 221 -27.81 20.74 14.15
N SER A 222 -27.12 19.60 14.14
CA SER A 222 -25.66 19.54 14.16
C SER A 222 -25.03 20.02 12.85
N LEU A 223 -25.72 19.91 11.72
CA LEU A 223 -25.26 20.35 10.39
C LEU A 223 -25.75 21.77 10.08
N ASP A 224 -25.30 22.73 10.88
CA ASP A 224 -25.64 24.15 10.72
C ASP A 224 -24.71 24.85 9.70
N TRP A 225 -25.03 26.10 9.39
CA TRP A 225 -24.23 26.95 8.50
C TRP A 225 -22.79 27.13 8.99
N LYS A 226 -22.57 27.11 10.32
CA LYS A 226 -21.24 27.21 10.91
C LYS A 226 -20.41 25.97 10.58
N TRP A 227 -20.97 24.78 10.74
CA TRP A 227 -20.32 23.53 10.36
C TRP A 227 -19.97 23.53 8.87
N LEU A 228 -20.90 23.95 8.00
CA LEU A 228 -20.66 24.01 6.56
C LEU A 228 -19.48 24.93 6.22
N LYS A 229 -19.43 26.14 6.80
CA LYS A 229 -18.29 27.06 6.62
C LYS A 229 -16.95 26.43 7.02
N LEU A 230 -16.93 25.64 8.08
CA LEU A 230 -15.70 24.99 8.56
C LEU A 230 -15.29 23.79 7.70
N ILE A 231 -16.25 23.06 7.14
CA ILE A 231 -15.98 22.03 6.14
C ILE A 231 -15.44 22.66 4.87
N LEU A 232 -16.06 23.75 4.39
CA LEU A 232 -15.55 24.51 3.23
C LEU A 232 -14.13 25.00 3.49
N LEU A 233 -13.83 25.54 4.68
CA LEU A 233 -12.46 25.90 5.06
C LEU A 233 -11.51 24.70 4.98
N ALA A 234 -11.88 23.55 5.55
CA ALA A 234 -11.05 22.35 5.53
C ALA A 234 -10.81 21.85 4.10
N CYS A 235 -11.85 21.81 3.27
CA CYS A 235 -11.77 21.41 1.87
C CYS A 235 -10.94 22.40 1.04
N SER A 236 -11.09 23.71 1.25
CA SER A 236 -10.29 24.74 0.58
C SER A 236 -8.82 24.64 0.95
N LEU A 237 -8.49 24.39 2.22
CA LEU A 237 -7.12 24.14 2.66
C LEU A 237 -6.56 22.87 2.00
N ALA A 238 -7.29 21.75 2.08
CA ALA A 238 -6.86 20.51 1.45
C ALA A 238 -6.64 20.69 -0.06
N LEU A 239 -7.55 21.37 -0.76
CA LEU A 239 -7.47 21.66 -2.19
C LEU A 239 -6.27 22.54 -2.52
N LEU A 240 -6.05 23.62 -1.78
CA LEU A 240 -4.92 24.55 -1.99
C LEU A 240 -3.58 23.81 -1.96
N PHE A 241 -3.37 22.97 -0.94
CA PHE A 241 -2.12 22.22 -0.79
C PHE A 241 -2.03 20.97 -1.68
N SER A 242 -3.16 20.48 -2.19
CA SER A 242 -3.24 19.34 -3.12
C SER A 242 -3.23 19.76 -4.59
N ALA A 243 -3.39 21.06 -4.87
CA ALA A 243 -3.53 21.59 -6.22
C ALA A 243 -2.39 21.19 -7.18
N PRO A 244 -1.09 21.20 -6.80
CA PRO A 244 -0.02 20.80 -7.71
C PRO A 244 -0.18 19.36 -8.23
N TYR A 245 -0.54 18.43 -7.33
CA TYR A 245 -0.76 17.04 -7.71
C TYR A 245 -2.06 16.85 -8.51
N LEU A 246 -3.14 17.53 -8.13
CA LEU A 246 -4.39 17.50 -8.89
C LEU A 246 -4.20 18.05 -10.31
N ILE A 247 -3.41 19.12 -10.49
CA ILE A 247 -3.07 19.65 -11.79
C ILE A 247 -2.26 18.64 -12.61
N ALA A 248 -1.30 17.94 -11.98
CA ALA A 248 -0.57 16.84 -12.65
C ALA A 248 -1.53 15.72 -13.10
N ILE A 249 -2.45 15.28 -12.23
CA ILE A 249 -3.47 14.27 -12.55
C ILE A 249 -4.30 14.70 -13.75
N VAL A 250 -4.83 15.93 -13.75
CA VAL A 250 -5.68 16.43 -14.84
C VAL A 250 -4.91 16.52 -16.16
N LYS A 251 -3.63 16.90 -16.14
CA LYS A 251 -2.81 16.94 -17.36
C LYS A 251 -2.57 15.54 -17.93
N ASP A 252 -2.37 14.55 -17.06
CA ASP A 252 -2.03 13.20 -17.47
C ASP A 252 -3.28 12.38 -17.82
N ILE A 253 -4.44 12.62 -17.19
CA ILE A 253 -5.69 11.88 -17.47
C ILE A 253 -6.18 12.10 -18.91
N VAL A 254 -6.00 13.31 -19.46
CA VAL A 254 -6.34 13.65 -20.86
C VAL A 254 -5.46 12.88 -21.85
N ARG A 255 -4.30 12.38 -21.39
CA ARG A 255 -3.32 11.65 -22.20
C ARG A 255 -3.37 10.13 -21.97
N LEU A 256 -4.19 9.66 -21.02
CA LEU A 256 -4.27 8.24 -20.69
C LEU A 256 -5.14 7.48 -21.70
N PRO A 257 -4.64 6.36 -22.26
CA PRO A 257 -5.48 5.46 -23.03
C PRO A 257 -6.48 4.71 -22.10
N PRO A 258 -7.69 4.35 -22.60
CA PRO A 258 -8.74 3.65 -21.84
C PRO A 258 -8.30 2.34 -21.18
N ALA A 259 -7.25 1.69 -21.69
CA ALA A 259 -6.68 0.45 -21.16
C ALA A 259 -6.04 0.57 -19.76
N SER A 260 -6.01 1.77 -19.17
CA SER A 260 -5.41 2.04 -17.86
C SER A 260 -6.37 1.81 -16.67
N LEU A 261 -7.62 1.41 -16.93
CA LEU A 261 -8.63 1.14 -15.90
C LEU A 261 -8.58 -0.31 -15.41
N SER A 262 -8.98 -0.52 -14.15
CA SER A 262 -8.97 -1.86 -13.54
C SER A 262 -10.00 -2.76 -14.20
N SER A 263 -9.56 -3.96 -14.60
CA SER A 263 -10.48 -4.96 -15.15
C SER A 263 -11.38 -5.52 -14.05
N ILE A 264 -12.59 -5.95 -14.43
CA ILE A 264 -13.49 -6.60 -13.46
C ILE A 264 -12.87 -7.89 -12.91
N LYS A 265 -12.09 -8.61 -13.72
CA LYS A 265 -11.36 -9.81 -13.31
C LYS A 265 -10.34 -9.49 -12.22
N GLU A 266 -9.53 -8.46 -12.40
CA GLU A 266 -8.54 -8.00 -11.41
C GLU A 266 -9.23 -7.60 -10.10
N GLN A 267 -10.31 -6.82 -10.18
CA GLN A 267 -11.09 -6.44 -9.00
C GLN A 267 -11.66 -7.65 -8.26
N THR A 268 -12.12 -8.66 -8.99
CA THR A 268 -12.66 -9.90 -8.41
C THR A 268 -11.58 -10.71 -7.70
N ILE A 269 -10.37 -10.79 -8.28
CA ILE A 269 -9.21 -11.46 -7.66
C ILE A 269 -8.86 -10.79 -6.33
N PHE A 270 -8.82 -9.46 -6.29
CA PHE A 270 -8.47 -8.68 -5.08
C PHE A 270 -9.68 -8.27 -4.22
N SER A 271 -10.74 -9.09 -4.24
CA SER A 271 -11.91 -8.92 -3.38
C SER A 271 -11.83 -9.82 -2.15
N THR A 272 -12.57 -9.49 -1.10
CA THR A 272 -12.67 -10.34 0.10
C THR A 272 -13.17 -11.74 -0.25
N ASP A 273 -12.43 -12.76 0.17
CA ASP A 273 -12.98 -14.10 0.34
C ASP A 273 -13.63 -14.19 1.73
N ILE A 274 -14.91 -14.56 1.79
CA ILE A 274 -15.65 -14.62 3.06
C ILE A 274 -14.96 -15.57 4.04
N ILE A 275 -14.37 -16.68 3.58
CA ILE A 275 -13.71 -17.61 4.49
C ILE A 275 -12.51 -16.96 5.18
N GLY A 276 -11.84 -16.00 4.53
CA GLY A 276 -10.71 -15.27 5.09
C GLY A 276 -11.07 -14.32 6.24
N LEU A 277 -12.35 -13.98 6.41
CA LEU A 277 -12.81 -13.19 7.56
C LEU A 277 -12.89 -14.00 8.85
N VAL A 278 -12.92 -15.33 8.75
CA VAL A 278 -13.11 -16.25 9.89
C VAL A 278 -11.92 -17.18 10.05
N LEU A 279 -11.39 -17.70 8.95
CA LEU A 279 -10.24 -18.60 8.98
C LEU A 279 -8.93 -17.79 8.92
N PRO A 280 -7.96 -18.08 9.80
CA PRO A 280 -6.65 -17.46 9.77
C PRO A 280 -5.87 -17.85 8.51
N GLY A 281 -4.88 -17.03 8.14
CA GLY A 281 -3.88 -17.43 7.14
C GLY A 281 -2.70 -18.18 7.75
N PHE A 282 -1.82 -18.70 6.89
CA PHE A 282 -0.60 -19.42 7.28
C PHE A 282 0.39 -18.58 8.12
N ASN A 283 0.27 -17.25 8.08
CA ASN A 283 1.11 -16.32 8.84
C ASN A 283 0.69 -16.21 10.33
N GLN A 284 -0.46 -16.76 10.72
CA GLN A 284 -0.91 -16.77 12.11
C GLN A 284 -0.24 -17.89 12.90
N LYS A 285 0.59 -17.53 13.89
CA LYS A 285 1.37 -18.51 14.66
C LYS A 285 0.52 -19.40 15.54
N LEU A 286 -0.42 -18.79 16.28
CA LEU A 286 -1.28 -19.49 17.23
C LEU A 286 -2.19 -20.52 16.55
N TYR A 287 -2.59 -20.26 15.30
CA TYR A 287 -3.53 -21.07 14.54
C TYR A 287 -2.93 -21.63 13.26
N SER A 288 -1.60 -21.82 13.21
CA SER A 288 -0.88 -22.18 11.98
C SER A 288 -1.42 -23.44 11.29
N ALA A 289 -1.82 -24.47 12.05
CA ALA A 289 -2.43 -25.68 11.48
C ALA A 289 -3.77 -25.38 10.77
N ILE A 290 -4.63 -24.58 11.39
CA ILE A 290 -5.90 -24.13 10.81
C ILE A 290 -5.63 -23.24 9.59
N GLY A 291 -4.62 -22.37 9.68
CA GLY A 291 -4.24 -21.46 8.60
C GLY A 291 -3.72 -22.19 7.36
N ASN A 292 -2.90 -23.22 7.55
CA ASN A 292 -2.42 -24.06 6.44
C ASN A 292 -3.58 -24.81 5.76
N PHE A 293 -4.52 -25.34 6.56
CA PHE A 293 -5.73 -25.96 6.02
C PHE A 293 -6.59 -24.93 5.26
N ALA A 294 -6.84 -23.76 5.84
CA ALA A 294 -7.64 -22.71 5.22
C ALA A 294 -7.06 -22.25 3.88
N GLU A 295 -5.74 -22.07 3.80
CA GLU A 295 -5.05 -21.68 2.56
C GLU A 295 -5.13 -22.77 1.48
N SER A 296 -5.22 -24.05 1.86
CA SER A 296 -5.47 -25.13 0.89
C SER A 296 -6.87 -25.09 0.26
N LEU A 297 -7.82 -24.37 0.87
CA LEU A 297 -9.17 -24.19 0.36
C LEU A 297 -9.29 -23.01 -0.61
N VAL A 298 -8.39 -22.03 -0.51
CA VAL A 298 -8.47 -20.76 -1.24
C VAL A 298 -8.06 -20.98 -2.70
N GLY A 299 -8.86 -20.45 -3.63
CA GLY A 299 -8.58 -20.53 -5.06
C GLY A 299 -7.69 -19.41 -5.59
N ALA A 300 -7.63 -19.29 -6.91
CA ALA A 300 -6.88 -18.22 -7.59
C ALA A 300 -7.55 -16.83 -7.49
N SER A 301 -8.70 -16.70 -6.83
CA SER A 301 -9.47 -15.46 -6.71
C SER A 301 -10.01 -15.33 -5.29
N GLY A 302 -10.04 -14.10 -4.78
CA GLY A 302 -10.40 -13.83 -3.39
C GLY A 302 -9.16 -13.72 -2.50
N VAL A 303 -9.18 -12.73 -1.61
CA VAL A 303 -8.13 -12.48 -0.64
C VAL A 303 -8.44 -13.23 0.64
N SER A 304 -7.51 -14.08 1.08
CA SER A 304 -7.65 -15.01 2.21
C SER A 304 -7.29 -14.41 3.57
N GLY A 305 -7.44 -15.24 4.60
CA GLY A 305 -7.17 -14.89 5.99
C GLY A 305 -5.76 -14.42 6.30
N LYS A 306 -4.76 -14.63 5.42
CA LYS A 306 -3.40 -14.09 5.63
C LYS A 306 -3.38 -12.56 5.66
N GLU A 307 -4.30 -11.93 4.94
CA GLU A 307 -4.46 -10.48 4.90
C GLU A 307 -5.65 -10.01 5.74
N ILE A 308 -6.79 -10.70 5.67
CA ILE A 308 -8.07 -10.18 6.18
C ILE A 308 -8.67 -10.91 7.38
N PHE A 309 -7.92 -11.78 8.06
CA PHE A 309 -8.40 -12.36 9.31
C PHE A 309 -8.27 -11.35 10.45
N PRO A 310 -9.34 -10.86 11.10
CA PRO A 310 -9.24 -9.82 12.14
C PRO A 310 -8.73 -10.32 13.51
N GLY A 311 -8.59 -11.64 13.71
CA GLY A 311 -8.39 -12.25 15.03
C GLY A 311 -9.72 -12.63 15.69
N TYR A 312 -9.79 -13.79 16.35
CA TYR A 312 -11.03 -14.23 16.98
C TYR A 312 -11.41 -13.34 18.16
N LEU A 313 -10.44 -12.79 18.90
CA LEU A 313 -10.77 -11.89 20.00
C LEU A 313 -11.48 -10.63 19.49
N LEU A 314 -10.99 -10.00 18.42
CA LEU A 314 -11.66 -8.83 17.81
C LEU A 314 -13.01 -9.22 17.22
N LEU A 315 -13.09 -10.34 16.51
CA LEU A 315 -14.32 -10.82 15.89
C LEU A 315 -15.43 -11.10 16.91
N LEU A 316 -15.15 -11.95 17.90
CA LEU A 316 -16.13 -12.39 18.89
C LEU A 316 -16.54 -11.25 19.83
N SER A 317 -15.57 -10.44 20.29
CA SER A 317 -15.89 -9.28 21.15
C SER A 317 -16.66 -8.20 20.38
N GLY A 318 -16.35 -7.99 19.09
CA GLY A 318 -17.09 -7.09 18.22
C GLY A 318 -18.53 -7.53 18.02
N ILE A 319 -18.75 -8.81 17.69
CA ILE A 319 -20.10 -9.40 17.55
C ILE A 319 -20.88 -9.29 18.87
N ALA A 320 -20.27 -9.65 20.00
CA ALA A 320 -20.89 -9.47 21.32
C ALA A 320 -21.23 -7.99 21.58
N GLY A 321 -20.35 -7.08 21.22
CA GLY A 321 -20.56 -5.63 21.29
C GLY A 321 -21.75 -5.14 20.47
N ILE A 322 -21.95 -5.68 19.26
CA ILE A 322 -23.13 -5.39 18.42
C ILE A 322 -24.42 -5.82 19.13
N PHE A 323 -24.45 -7.02 19.68
CA PHE A 323 -25.61 -7.52 20.43
C PHE A 323 -25.92 -6.69 21.68
N LEU A 324 -24.90 -6.20 22.38
CA LEU A 324 -25.08 -5.29 23.52
C LEU A 324 -25.54 -3.89 23.08
N ALA A 325 -25.06 -3.42 21.94
CA ALA A 325 -25.39 -2.12 21.37
C ALA A 325 -26.79 -2.07 20.72
N ARG A 326 -27.49 -3.20 20.56
CA ARG A 326 -28.83 -3.27 19.92
C ARG A 326 -29.86 -2.30 20.52
N LYS A 327 -29.80 -2.07 21.83
CA LYS A 327 -30.68 -1.13 22.55
C LYS A 327 -30.21 0.34 22.47
N LYS A 328 -29.03 0.60 21.91
CA LYS A 328 -28.37 1.91 21.78
C LYS A 328 -28.14 2.28 20.31
N ILE A 329 -29.06 1.91 19.41
CA ILE A 329 -28.92 2.14 17.96
C ILE A 329 -28.72 3.62 17.60
N LYS A 330 -29.25 4.57 18.38
CA LYS A 330 -28.98 6.02 18.18
C LYS A 330 -27.53 6.43 18.44
N ALA A 331 -26.75 5.63 19.18
CA ALA A 331 -25.33 5.90 19.42
C ALA A 331 -24.41 5.04 18.53
N TYR A 332 -24.86 3.84 18.15
CA TYR A 332 -24.04 2.86 17.44
C TYR A 332 -24.51 2.53 16.02
N GLY A 333 -25.67 3.03 15.60
CA GLY A 333 -26.27 2.72 14.29
C GLY A 333 -25.40 3.18 13.13
N PHE A 334 -24.73 4.32 13.27
CA PHE A 334 -23.71 4.75 12.31
C PHE A 334 -22.59 3.72 12.15
N TRP A 335 -22.00 3.25 13.25
CA TRP A 335 -20.92 2.27 13.22
C TRP A 335 -21.39 0.93 12.63
N LEU A 336 -22.64 0.53 12.89
CA LEU A 336 -23.23 -0.64 12.23
C LEU A 336 -23.37 -0.42 10.72
N SER A 337 -23.78 0.76 10.28
CA SER A 337 -23.87 1.09 8.84
C SER A 337 -22.50 1.05 8.16
N ILE A 338 -21.45 1.59 8.80
CA ILE A 338 -20.07 1.50 8.30
C ILE A 338 -19.64 0.04 8.20
N LEU A 339 -19.85 -0.74 9.26
CA LEU A 339 -19.51 -2.16 9.29
C LEU A 339 -20.13 -2.90 8.09
N LEU A 340 -21.45 -2.76 7.91
CA LEU A 340 -22.19 -3.48 6.86
C LEU A 340 -21.84 -2.99 5.46
N VAL A 341 -21.83 -1.67 5.23
CA VAL A 341 -21.55 -1.12 3.89
C VAL A 341 -20.11 -1.43 3.48
N CYS A 342 -19.12 -1.20 4.34
CA CYS A 342 -17.72 -1.44 4.00
C CYS A 342 -17.41 -2.94 3.85
N LEU A 343 -18.04 -3.81 4.63
CA LEU A 343 -17.94 -5.27 4.45
C LEU A 343 -18.51 -5.69 3.10
N VAL A 344 -19.71 -5.22 2.74
CA VAL A 344 -20.35 -5.59 1.45
C VAL A 344 -19.54 -5.05 0.27
N LEU A 345 -18.99 -3.84 0.37
CA LEU A 345 -18.14 -3.28 -0.68
C LEU A 345 -16.80 -4.01 -0.80
N SER A 346 -16.25 -4.54 0.29
CA SER A 346 -14.98 -5.27 0.24
C SER A 346 -15.10 -6.63 -0.44
N LEU A 347 -16.30 -7.23 -0.47
CA LEU A 347 -16.62 -8.41 -1.29
C LEU A 347 -16.44 -8.15 -2.80
N GLY A 348 -16.36 -6.89 -3.22
CA GLY A 348 -16.13 -6.50 -4.61
C GLY A 348 -17.27 -6.86 -5.55
N PRO A 349 -17.03 -7.00 -6.87
CA PRO A 349 -18.09 -7.13 -7.87
C PRO A 349 -18.82 -8.48 -7.80
N TYR A 350 -18.16 -9.55 -7.35
CA TYR A 350 -18.69 -10.90 -7.27
C TYR A 350 -18.25 -11.56 -5.96
N LEU A 351 -19.07 -12.47 -5.46
CA LEU A 351 -18.82 -13.17 -4.22
C LEU A 351 -17.74 -14.23 -4.39
N ASN A 352 -16.69 -14.19 -3.56
CA ASN A 352 -15.69 -15.25 -3.44
C ASN A 352 -15.92 -16.05 -2.14
N ILE A 353 -15.93 -17.37 -2.26
CA ILE A 353 -15.96 -18.32 -1.15
C ILE A 353 -14.96 -19.42 -1.47
N ALA A 354 -13.84 -19.45 -0.74
CA ALA A 354 -12.78 -20.43 -0.89
C ALA A 354 -12.26 -20.48 -2.35
N SER A 355 -12.41 -21.62 -3.02
CA SER A 355 -11.97 -21.81 -4.40
C SER A 355 -12.97 -21.35 -5.46
N HIS A 356 -14.13 -20.85 -5.06
CA HIS A 356 -15.24 -20.57 -5.96
C HIS A 356 -15.62 -19.08 -5.98
N THR A 357 -15.78 -18.55 -7.20
CA THR A 357 -16.30 -17.20 -7.47
C THR A 357 -17.69 -17.30 -8.09
N PHE A 358 -18.69 -16.69 -7.45
CA PHE A 358 -20.08 -16.69 -7.90
C PHE A 358 -20.36 -15.51 -8.84
N THR A 359 -19.99 -15.63 -10.12
CA THR A 359 -20.16 -14.57 -11.12
C THR A 359 -21.62 -14.28 -11.50
N ASN A 360 -22.54 -15.19 -11.20
CA ASN A 360 -23.96 -15.03 -11.48
C ASN A 360 -24.68 -14.11 -10.49
N LEU A 361 -24.01 -13.71 -9.40
CA LEU A 361 -24.56 -12.85 -8.36
C LEU A 361 -23.77 -11.53 -8.29
N PRO A 362 -24.09 -10.52 -9.14
CA PRO A 362 -23.42 -9.23 -9.07
C PRO A 362 -23.74 -8.53 -7.74
N LEU A 363 -22.70 -8.11 -7.03
CA LEU A 363 -22.80 -7.41 -5.74
C LEU A 363 -22.83 -5.88 -5.93
N PRO A 364 -23.15 -5.08 -4.89
CA PRO A 364 -23.27 -3.62 -5.02
C PRO A 364 -22.07 -2.93 -5.67
N TYR A 365 -20.85 -3.40 -5.43
CA TYR A 365 -19.64 -2.86 -6.07
C TYR A 365 -19.71 -2.90 -7.61
N PHE A 366 -20.29 -3.96 -8.18
CA PHE A 366 -20.46 -4.12 -9.64
C PHE A 366 -21.32 -3.01 -10.26
N PHE A 367 -22.34 -2.54 -9.54
CA PHE A 367 -23.19 -1.45 -10.01
C PHE A 367 -22.51 -0.10 -9.76
N LEU A 368 -21.87 0.08 -8.61
CA LEU A 368 -21.17 1.32 -8.26
C LEU A 368 -20.03 1.64 -9.24
N ARG A 369 -19.28 0.64 -9.71
CA ARG A 369 -18.25 0.85 -10.74
C ARG A 369 -18.77 1.34 -12.08
N LYS A 370 -20.06 1.13 -12.38
CA LYS A 370 -20.69 1.68 -13.61
C LYS A 370 -21.11 3.13 -13.44
N ILE A 371 -21.39 3.56 -12.21
CA ILE A 371 -21.92 4.89 -11.91
C ILE A 371 -20.79 5.86 -11.55
N PHE A 372 -19.82 5.40 -10.76
CA PHE A 372 -18.78 6.23 -10.17
C PHE A 372 -17.40 5.85 -10.72
N PRO A 373 -16.74 6.71 -11.51
CA PRO A 373 -15.45 6.41 -12.14
C PRO A 373 -14.33 5.99 -11.18
N PHE A 374 -14.37 6.44 -9.92
CA PHE A 374 -13.38 6.03 -8.92
C PHE A 374 -13.32 4.51 -8.72
N PHE A 375 -14.46 3.83 -8.73
CA PHE A 375 -14.53 2.38 -8.58
C PHE A 375 -14.01 1.62 -9.81
N LEU A 376 -13.70 2.31 -10.92
CA LEU A 376 -12.95 1.74 -12.05
C LEU A 376 -11.44 1.88 -11.87
N ILE A 377 -11.00 2.84 -11.04
CA ILE A 377 -9.59 3.11 -10.77
C ILE A 377 -9.10 2.24 -9.61
N ASP A 378 -9.94 1.98 -8.60
CA ASP A 378 -9.58 1.07 -7.51
C ASP A 378 -9.59 -0.39 -7.98
N ARG A 379 -8.42 -1.03 -7.96
CA ARG A 379 -8.24 -2.44 -8.34
C ARG A 379 -8.48 -3.44 -7.20
N THR A 380 -8.57 -2.98 -5.96
CA THR A 380 -8.42 -3.82 -4.75
C THR A 380 -9.57 -3.58 -3.76
N PRO A 381 -10.80 -4.03 -4.07
CA PRO A 381 -11.97 -3.80 -3.22
C PRO A 381 -11.77 -4.23 -1.77
N VAL A 382 -11.01 -5.31 -1.53
CA VAL A 382 -10.73 -5.85 -0.19
C VAL A 382 -10.28 -4.78 0.80
N ARG A 383 -9.53 -3.76 0.35
CA ARG A 383 -8.94 -2.75 1.23
C ARG A 383 -9.96 -1.88 1.96
N ILE A 384 -11.21 -1.83 1.47
CA ILE A 384 -12.32 -1.15 2.15
C ILE A 384 -12.65 -1.83 3.50
N ILE A 385 -12.30 -3.12 3.67
CA ILE A 385 -12.57 -3.91 4.88
C ILE A 385 -11.98 -3.26 6.14
N ILE A 386 -10.92 -2.46 6.02
CA ILE A 386 -10.29 -1.82 7.17
C ILE A 386 -11.25 -0.90 7.94
N LEU A 387 -12.19 -0.25 7.24
CA LEU A 387 -13.23 0.56 7.88
C LEU A 387 -14.28 -0.31 8.58
N ALA A 388 -14.54 -1.51 8.06
CA ALA A 388 -15.38 -2.50 8.72
C ALA A 388 -14.71 -3.01 10.00
N PHE A 389 -13.41 -3.31 9.99
CA PHE A 389 -12.65 -3.68 11.19
C PHE A 389 -12.54 -2.56 12.21
N LEU A 390 -12.41 -1.31 11.76
CA LEU A 390 -12.46 -0.14 12.64
C LEU A 390 -13.82 -0.03 13.34
N ALA A 391 -14.92 -0.22 12.61
CA ALA A 391 -16.25 -0.25 13.20
C ALA A 391 -16.43 -1.44 14.17
N LEU A 392 -15.92 -2.62 13.82
CA LEU A 392 -15.91 -3.79 14.68
C LEU A 392 -15.13 -3.54 15.99
N ALA A 393 -14.01 -2.82 15.91
CA ALA A 393 -13.23 -2.41 17.07
C ALA A 393 -13.97 -1.41 17.97
N VAL A 394 -14.82 -0.53 17.41
CA VAL A 394 -15.72 0.32 18.20
C VAL A 394 -16.71 -0.53 19.00
N PHE A 395 -17.31 -1.56 18.40
CA PHE A 395 -18.20 -2.49 19.11
C PHE A 395 -17.46 -3.32 20.16
N SER A 396 -16.26 -3.80 19.83
CA SER A 396 -15.37 -4.52 20.75
C SER A 396 -15.03 -3.68 21.99
N ALA A 397 -14.71 -2.40 21.81
CA ALA A 397 -14.52 -1.47 22.93
C ALA A 397 -15.79 -1.32 23.79
N GLY A 398 -16.97 -1.29 23.16
CA GLY A 398 -18.26 -1.32 23.87
C GLY A 398 -18.43 -2.58 24.72
N PHE A 399 -18.08 -3.75 24.19
CA PHE A 399 -18.10 -5.02 24.92
C PHE A 399 -17.13 -5.03 26.11
N PHE A 400 -15.88 -4.59 25.92
CA PHE A 400 -14.90 -4.56 27.01
C PHE A 400 -15.29 -3.57 28.11
N CYS A 401 -15.92 -2.44 27.76
CA CYS A 401 -16.48 -1.52 28.74
C CYS A 401 -17.61 -2.16 29.55
N TRP A 402 -18.50 -2.90 28.89
CA TRP A 402 -19.55 -3.67 29.57
C TRP A 402 -18.95 -4.74 30.50
N LEU A 403 -17.92 -5.45 30.05
CA LEU A 403 -17.24 -6.48 30.83
C LEU A 403 -16.60 -5.89 32.10
N GLU A 404 -15.94 -4.74 31.97
CA GLU A 404 -15.35 -3.99 33.08
C GLU A 404 -16.40 -3.56 34.12
N GLN A 405 -17.62 -3.23 33.69
CA GLN A 405 -18.73 -2.86 34.59
C GLN A 405 -19.38 -4.07 35.27
N LYS A 406 -19.29 -5.26 34.69
CA LYS A 406 -19.92 -6.48 35.22
C LYS A 406 -19.02 -7.28 36.15
N ILE A 407 -17.71 -7.15 36.01
CA ILE A 407 -16.73 -7.87 36.83
C ILE A 407 -16.25 -6.96 37.96
N PRO A 408 -16.10 -7.45 39.21
CA PRO A 408 -15.52 -6.67 40.30
C PRO A 408 -14.17 -6.07 39.91
N ALA A 409 -13.89 -4.84 40.33
CA ALA A 409 -12.73 -4.07 39.86
C ALA A 409 -11.37 -4.78 40.02
N SER A 410 -11.22 -5.61 41.06
CA SER A 410 -10.01 -6.43 41.28
C SER A 410 -9.81 -7.50 40.21
N ARG A 411 -10.89 -8.17 39.78
CA ARG A 411 -10.87 -9.20 38.73
C ARG A 411 -10.93 -8.60 37.33
N GLY A 412 -11.63 -7.47 37.15
CA GLY A 412 -11.81 -6.82 35.85
C GLY A 412 -10.49 -6.40 35.21
N LYS A 413 -9.55 -5.88 36.00
CA LYS A 413 -8.19 -5.55 35.52
C LYS A 413 -7.42 -6.79 35.07
N ILE A 414 -7.51 -7.89 35.82
CA ILE A 414 -6.85 -9.15 35.49
C ILE A 414 -7.42 -9.71 34.19
N VAL A 415 -8.75 -9.70 34.03
CA VAL A 415 -9.40 -10.17 32.80
C VAL A 415 -8.98 -9.31 31.60
N LEU A 416 -8.98 -7.98 31.72
CA LEU A 416 -8.55 -7.10 30.62
C LEU A 416 -7.07 -7.27 30.29
N LEU A 417 -6.21 -7.51 31.29
CA LEU A 417 -4.80 -7.83 31.09
C LEU A 417 -4.64 -9.19 30.38
N ALA A 418 -5.39 -10.21 30.79
CA ALA A 418 -5.38 -11.53 30.16
C ALA A 418 -5.87 -11.46 28.71
N LEU A 419 -6.94 -10.70 28.44
CA LEU A 419 -7.43 -10.46 27.08
C LEU A 419 -6.43 -9.66 26.24
N SER A 420 -5.74 -8.69 26.83
CA SER A 420 -4.66 -7.95 26.15
C SER A 420 -3.50 -8.88 25.80
N ALA A 421 -3.05 -9.70 26.74
CA ALA A 421 -2.01 -10.69 26.52
C ALA A 421 -2.43 -11.71 25.45
N PHE A 422 -3.67 -12.20 25.50
CA PHE A 422 -4.21 -13.10 24.48
C PHE A 422 -4.27 -12.44 23.11
N GLY A 423 -4.75 -11.19 23.02
CA GLY A 423 -4.77 -10.44 21.75
C GLY A 423 -3.37 -10.23 21.17
N LEU A 424 -2.39 -9.92 22.02
CA LEU A 424 -0.99 -9.80 21.59
C LEU A 424 -0.42 -11.14 21.12
N LEU A 425 -0.76 -12.26 21.78
CA LEU A 425 -0.33 -13.60 21.37
C LEU A 425 -1.00 -14.05 20.07
N GLU A 426 -2.30 -13.81 19.94
CA GLU A 426 -3.11 -14.15 18.76
C GLU A 426 -2.62 -13.40 17.51
N LEU A 427 -2.33 -12.10 17.66
CA LEU A 427 -1.97 -11.21 16.56
C LEU A 427 -0.45 -11.10 16.32
N ASN A 428 0.36 -11.90 17.02
CA ASN A 428 1.82 -11.81 16.93
C ASN A 428 2.36 -12.36 15.60
N GLN A 429 2.97 -11.48 14.81
CA GLN A 429 3.72 -11.87 13.60
C GLN A 429 5.25 -11.78 13.76
N ALA A 430 5.77 -11.21 14.86
CA ALA A 430 7.20 -11.10 15.10
C ALA A 430 7.85 -12.47 15.43
N PRO A 431 9.07 -12.76 14.94
CA PRO A 431 9.93 -11.86 14.19
C PRO A 431 9.50 -11.69 12.73
N ILE A 432 9.50 -10.45 12.25
CA ILE A 432 9.39 -10.13 10.82
C ILE A 432 10.67 -10.63 10.15
N LYS A 433 10.51 -11.49 9.13
CA LYS A 433 11.65 -12.00 8.35
C LYS A 433 12.27 -10.84 7.58
N LEU A 434 13.58 -10.64 7.74
CA LEU A 434 14.32 -9.61 7.02
C LEU A 434 15.38 -10.25 6.10
N ASP A 435 15.60 -9.64 4.94
CA ASP A 435 16.64 -10.05 3.99
C ASP A 435 17.60 -8.90 3.63
N ARG A 436 18.70 -9.26 2.96
CA ARG A 436 19.67 -8.33 2.39
C ARG A 436 19.59 -8.40 0.88
N ILE A 437 19.47 -7.24 0.23
CA ILE A 437 19.71 -7.17 -1.20
C ILE A 437 21.20 -7.01 -1.32
N ASN A 438 21.84 -8.10 -1.73
CA ASN A 438 23.21 -8.05 -2.16
C ASN A 438 23.23 -7.24 -3.44
N LEU A 439 23.96 -6.12 -3.44
CA LEU A 439 24.24 -5.35 -4.65
C LEU A 439 25.30 -6.13 -5.45
N PRO A 440 24.94 -6.74 -6.60
CA PRO A 440 25.90 -7.51 -7.39
C PRO A 440 27.09 -6.65 -7.83
N ILE A 441 28.28 -7.25 -7.95
CA ILE A 441 29.53 -6.55 -8.30
C ILE A 441 29.36 -5.72 -9.57
N PHE A 442 28.65 -6.25 -10.57
CA PHE A 442 28.35 -5.54 -11.81
C PHE A 442 27.70 -4.17 -11.54
N PHE A 443 26.64 -4.11 -10.72
CA PHE A 443 25.97 -2.84 -10.41
C PHE A 443 26.84 -1.91 -9.55
N GLN A 444 27.79 -2.44 -8.77
CA GLN A 444 28.78 -1.62 -8.06
C GLN A 444 29.75 -0.95 -9.03
N GLN A 445 30.23 -1.68 -10.04
CA GLN A 445 31.11 -1.15 -11.08
C GLN A 445 30.37 -0.14 -11.95
N LEU A 446 29.14 -0.46 -12.33
CA LEU A 446 28.26 0.40 -13.11
C LEU A 446 28.03 1.77 -12.45
N ALA A 447 27.94 1.81 -11.12
CA ALA A 447 27.78 3.04 -10.35
C ALA A 447 29.02 3.97 -10.42
N GLN A 448 30.18 3.46 -10.83
CA GLN A 448 31.42 4.23 -10.96
C GLN A 448 31.59 4.84 -12.35
N GLU A 449 30.93 4.28 -13.37
CA GLU A 449 30.98 4.82 -14.73
C GLU A 449 30.36 6.22 -14.77
N GLN A 450 31.05 7.19 -15.39
CA GLN A 450 30.54 8.57 -15.51
C GLN A 450 29.73 8.81 -16.79
N GLU A 451 29.85 7.93 -17.77
CA GLU A 451 29.16 8.06 -19.06
C GLU A 451 27.63 8.01 -18.90
N GLU A 452 26.94 8.82 -19.70
CA GLU A 452 25.48 8.82 -19.78
C GLU A 452 24.98 7.79 -20.79
N PHE A 453 24.35 6.73 -20.27
CA PHE A 453 23.80 5.66 -21.08
C PHE A 453 22.61 5.02 -20.39
N ALA A 454 21.86 4.25 -21.17
CA ALA A 454 20.73 3.48 -20.70
C ALA A 454 21.01 1.98 -20.64
N ILE A 455 20.24 1.30 -19.80
CA ILE A 455 20.30 -0.12 -19.54
C ILE A 455 18.94 -0.73 -19.88
N LEU A 456 18.94 -1.87 -20.56
CA LEU A 456 17.74 -2.60 -20.89
C LEU A 456 17.68 -3.89 -20.07
N ASP A 457 16.70 -4.01 -19.17
CA ASP A 457 16.46 -5.21 -18.38
C ASP A 457 15.44 -6.14 -19.06
N LEU A 458 15.74 -7.44 -19.09
CA LEU A 458 14.92 -8.48 -19.72
C LEU A 458 14.82 -9.73 -18.83
N PRO A 459 13.69 -10.47 -18.87
CA PRO A 459 12.46 -10.16 -19.62
C PRO A 459 11.62 -9.01 -19.03
N TYR A 460 10.62 -8.53 -19.78
CA TYR A 460 9.70 -7.49 -19.30
C TYR A 460 8.68 -8.07 -18.30
N LEU A 461 9.08 -8.20 -17.04
CA LEU A 461 8.24 -8.71 -15.96
C LEU A 461 8.08 -7.71 -14.81
N PRO A 462 6.92 -7.69 -14.11
CA PRO A 462 6.72 -6.83 -12.95
C PRO A 462 7.74 -7.02 -11.83
N ASP A 463 8.28 -8.22 -11.64
CA ASP A 463 9.28 -8.50 -10.61
C ASP A 463 10.64 -7.90 -10.98
N ILE A 464 11.02 -7.98 -12.26
CA ILE A 464 12.27 -7.40 -12.75
C ILE A 464 12.24 -5.88 -12.62
N TYR A 465 11.11 -5.25 -12.94
CA TYR A 465 10.89 -3.82 -12.68
C TYR A 465 11.23 -3.43 -11.23
N GLN A 466 10.81 -4.25 -10.27
CA GLN A 466 11.04 -3.97 -8.84
C GLN A 466 12.54 -4.09 -8.49
N TYR A 467 13.25 -5.06 -9.08
CA TYR A 467 14.72 -5.17 -8.96
C TYR A 467 15.45 -4.01 -9.65
N SER A 468 15.11 -3.70 -10.90
CA SER A 468 15.69 -2.61 -11.67
C SER A 468 15.53 -1.26 -10.97
N ALA A 469 14.32 -0.97 -10.47
CA ALA A 469 14.07 0.23 -9.67
C ALA A 469 14.96 0.25 -8.41
N PHE A 470 15.09 -0.88 -7.71
CA PHE A 470 15.93 -0.96 -6.53
C PHE A 470 17.41 -0.69 -6.84
N TYR A 471 17.97 -1.36 -7.84
CA TYR A 471 19.39 -1.21 -8.21
C TYR A 471 19.68 0.17 -8.81
N GLN A 472 18.70 0.77 -9.49
CA GLN A 472 18.83 2.13 -10.03
C GLN A 472 19.09 3.18 -8.94
N MET A 473 18.62 2.98 -7.71
CA MET A 473 18.95 3.88 -6.59
C MET A 473 20.47 3.96 -6.33
N TYR A 474 21.22 2.91 -6.68
CA TYR A 474 22.66 2.81 -6.49
C TYR A 474 23.43 3.31 -7.71
N HIS A 475 23.14 2.79 -8.91
CA HIS A 475 23.92 3.09 -10.11
C HIS A 475 23.44 4.35 -10.85
N LYS A 476 22.21 4.82 -10.60
CA LYS A 476 21.64 6.08 -11.14
C LYS A 476 21.67 6.19 -12.67
N LYS A 477 21.77 5.06 -13.37
CA LYS A 477 21.76 5.01 -14.83
C LYS A 477 20.33 5.01 -15.35
N TYR A 478 20.18 5.53 -16.57
CA TYR A 478 18.92 5.46 -17.29
C TYR A 478 18.54 3.99 -17.52
N VAL A 479 17.26 3.69 -17.42
CA VAL A 479 16.71 2.37 -17.73
C VAL A 479 15.73 2.52 -18.89
N VAL A 480 15.85 1.64 -19.88
CA VAL A 480 14.85 1.47 -20.94
C VAL A 480 13.93 0.37 -20.50
N GLU A 481 12.68 0.73 -20.24
CA GLU A 481 11.69 -0.24 -19.81
C GLU A 481 10.41 -0.12 -20.62
N TYR A 482 9.64 -1.19 -20.62
CA TYR A 482 8.32 -1.21 -21.21
C TYR A 482 7.28 -0.79 -20.15
N PRO A 483 6.42 0.20 -20.41
CA PRO A 483 5.34 0.52 -19.50
C PRO A 483 4.29 -0.61 -19.55
N ILE A 484 4.41 -1.59 -18.66
CA ILE A 484 3.59 -2.81 -18.54
C ILE A 484 2.07 -2.51 -18.48
N ARG A 485 1.67 -1.28 -18.11
CA ARG A 485 0.25 -0.84 -18.11
C ARG A 485 -0.36 -0.61 -19.49
N LYS A 486 0.43 -0.60 -20.57
CA LYS A 486 -0.10 -0.69 -21.92
C LYS A 486 -0.09 -2.17 -22.28
N GLY A 487 -1.25 -2.82 -22.36
CA GLY A 487 -1.33 -4.26 -22.61
C GLY A 487 -0.56 -4.74 -23.85
N ALA A 488 -0.41 -6.06 -23.98
CA ALA A 488 0.37 -6.75 -25.02
C ALA A 488 0.07 -6.30 -26.47
N GLU A 489 -1.09 -5.70 -26.73
CA GLU A 489 -1.44 -5.10 -28.02
C GLU A 489 -0.51 -3.94 -28.44
N THR A 490 0.29 -3.39 -27.52
CA THR A 490 1.25 -2.31 -27.84
C THR A 490 2.65 -2.78 -28.27
N PHE A 491 2.95 -4.09 -28.28
CA PHE A 491 4.24 -4.57 -28.81
C PHE A 491 4.43 -4.23 -30.29
N VAL A 492 3.36 -4.21 -31.09
CA VAL A 492 3.44 -4.09 -32.55
C VAL A 492 4.06 -2.77 -33.02
N ASN A 493 3.90 -1.69 -32.24
CA ASN A 493 4.35 -0.35 -32.64
C ASN A 493 5.78 0.00 -32.18
N TYR A 494 6.45 -0.89 -31.45
CA TYR A 494 7.77 -0.63 -30.91
C TYR A 494 8.70 -1.84 -31.15
N PRO A 495 9.43 -1.84 -32.28
CA PRO A 495 10.28 -2.96 -32.69
C PRO A 495 11.23 -3.47 -31.60
N LEU A 496 11.82 -2.56 -30.80
CA LEU A 496 12.66 -2.93 -29.67
C LEU A 496 11.93 -3.88 -28.70
N TYR A 497 10.79 -3.46 -28.16
CA TYR A 497 10.04 -4.29 -27.21
C TYR A 497 9.46 -5.53 -27.88
N LEU A 498 9.02 -5.44 -29.14
CA LEU A 498 8.45 -6.55 -29.90
C LEU A 498 9.41 -7.75 -30.00
N TYR A 499 10.62 -7.49 -30.48
CA TYR A 499 11.60 -8.53 -30.76
C TYR A 499 12.38 -8.95 -29.51
N MET A 500 12.56 -8.06 -28.53
CA MET A 500 13.15 -8.43 -27.23
C MET A 500 12.17 -9.23 -26.36
N HIS A 501 10.86 -8.96 -26.45
CA HIS A 501 9.85 -9.76 -25.75
C HIS A 501 9.58 -11.10 -26.42
N ASN A 502 9.73 -11.21 -27.74
CA ASN A 502 9.47 -12.43 -28.51
C ASN A 502 10.50 -12.60 -29.65
N PRO A 503 11.73 -13.04 -29.34
CA PRO A 503 12.81 -13.18 -30.33
C PRO A 503 12.48 -14.22 -31.41
N GLU A 504 11.61 -15.19 -31.14
CA GLU A 504 11.06 -16.13 -32.13
C GLU A 504 10.51 -15.41 -33.37
N ARG A 505 9.86 -14.26 -33.18
CA ARG A 505 9.28 -13.47 -34.28
C ARG A 505 10.34 -12.97 -35.23
N PHE A 506 11.54 -12.68 -34.73
CA PHE A 506 12.66 -12.25 -35.55
C PHE A 506 13.16 -13.38 -36.45
N PHE A 507 13.31 -14.58 -35.89
CA PHE A 507 13.82 -15.75 -36.63
C PHE A 507 12.81 -16.33 -37.63
N GLY A 508 11.52 -16.04 -37.46
CA GLY A 508 10.48 -16.35 -38.45
C GLY A 508 10.47 -15.44 -39.68
N LEU A 509 11.24 -14.34 -39.70
CA LEU A 509 11.32 -13.41 -40.83
C LEU A 509 12.30 -13.90 -41.90
N GLY A 510 12.03 -13.54 -43.16
CA GLY A 510 12.99 -13.72 -44.26
C GLY A 510 14.25 -12.83 -44.10
N PRO A 511 15.36 -13.14 -44.79
CA PRO A 511 16.66 -12.47 -44.60
C PRO A 511 16.63 -10.95 -44.75
N GLU A 512 15.90 -10.42 -45.73
CA GLU A 512 15.78 -8.98 -45.96
C GLU A 512 15.09 -8.26 -44.80
N MET A 513 13.97 -8.80 -44.32
CA MET A 513 13.25 -8.26 -43.16
C MET A 513 14.09 -8.38 -41.89
N GLN A 514 14.84 -9.47 -41.72
CA GLN A 514 15.78 -9.58 -40.60
C GLN A 514 16.85 -8.48 -40.63
N ALA A 515 17.40 -8.14 -41.80
CA ALA A 515 18.34 -7.03 -41.94
C ALA A 515 17.71 -5.70 -41.55
N GLN A 516 16.51 -5.39 -42.07
CA GLN A 516 15.76 -4.18 -41.73
C GLN A 516 15.45 -4.08 -40.23
N VAL A 517 15.06 -5.19 -39.60
CA VAL A 517 14.81 -5.23 -38.16
C VAL A 517 16.09 -5.03 -37.36
N LYS A 518 17.21 -5.64 -37.75
CA LYS A 518 18.51 -5.40 -37.10
C LYS A 518 18.91 -3.93 -37.16
N ASP A 519 18.75 -3.29 -38.31
CA ASP A 519 19.07 -1.87 -38.47
C ASP A 519 18.15 -0.99 -37.62
N THR A 520 16.87 -1.34 -37.54
CA THR A 520 15.90 -0.67 -36.66
C THR A 520 16.27 -0.83 -35.18
N LEU A 521 16.65 -2.04 -34.75
CA LEU A 521 17.08 -2.30 -33.38
C LEU A 521 18.36 -1.54 -33.03
N ARG A 522 19.36 -1.52 -33.94
CA ARG A 522 20.58 -0.73 -33.78
C ARG A 522 20.29 0.77 -33.69
N ALA A 523 19.37 1.27 -34.51
CA ALA A 523 18.91 2.65 -34.44
C ALA A 523 18.25 2.99 -33.10
N GLU A 524 17.41 2.08 -32.57
CA GLU A 524 16.82 2.26 -31.23
C GLU A 524 17.86 2.18 -30.11
N PHE A 525 18.84 1.28 -30.20
CA PHE A 525 19.97 1.22 -29.25
C PHE A 525 20.73 2.54 -29.23
N LYS A 526 21.06 3.08 -30.41
CA LYS A 526 21.73 4.38 -30.53
C LYS A 526 20.86 5.53 -30.02
N ARG A 527 19.59 5.58 -30.41
CA ARG A 527 18.63 6.62 -29.99
C ARG A 527 18.46 6.67 -28.48
N ARG A 528 18.38 5.50 -27.85
CA ARG A 528 18.18 5.35 -26.39
C ARG A 528 19.49 5.25 -25.62
N LYS A 529 20.64 5.34 -26.31
CA LYS A 529 21.98 5.15 -25.74
C LYS A 529 22.10 3.86 -24.92
N ILE A 530 21.54 2.75 -25.41
CA ILE A 530 21.60 1.46 -24.70
C ILE A 530 23.05 0.94 -24.75
N LYS A 531 23.72 0.94 -23.60
CA LYS A 531 25.07 0.37 -23.44
C LYS A 531 25.01 -1.07 -22.96
N TYR A 532 24.09 -1.37 -22.04
CA TYR A 532 24.00 -2.68 -21.40
C TYR A 532 22.62 -3.27 -21.59
N VAL A 533 22.56 -4.54 -21.98
CA VAL A 533 21.36 -5.37 -21.91
C VAL A 533 21.57 -6.45 -20.86
N ILE A 534 20.70 -6.51 -19.87
CA ILE A 534 20.78 -7.44 -18.73
C ILE A 534 19.65 -8.46 -18.88
N ILE A 535 20.02 -9.74 -19.01
CA ILE A 535 19.10 -10.86 -19.00
C ILE A 535 19.10 -11.48 -17.61
N TRP A 536 17.95 -11.44 -16.94
CA TRP A 536 17.76 -12.07 -15.63
C TRP A 536 17.47 -13.57 -15.80
N LEU A 537 18.50 -14.39 -15.59
CA LEU A 537 18.49 -15.82 -15.95
C LEU A 537 17.46 -16.64 -15.18
N LYS A 538 17.08 -16.20 -13.97
CA LYS A 538 16.09 -16.88 -13.12
C LYS A 538 14.65 -16.76 -13.63
N PHE A 539 14.34 -15.76 -14.45
CA PHE A 539 12.96 -15.43 -14.83
C PHE A 539 12.65 -15.72 -16.30
N ILE A 540 13.54 -16.42 -16.99
CA ILE A 540 13.46 -16.67 -18.43
C ILE A 540 13.59 -18.17 -18.69
N GLU A 541 12.72 -18.69 -19.55
CA GLU A 541 12.79 -20.10 -19.98
C GLU A 541 14.01 -20.33 -20.89
N GLU A 542 14.59 -21.53 -20.84
CA GLU A 542 15.81 -21.89 -21.57
C GLU A 542 15.72 -21.58 -23.08
N ASN A 543 14.60 -21.94 -23.72
CA ASN A 543 14.38 -21.68 -25.15
C ASN A 543 14.32 -20.19 -25.46
N HIS A 544 13.58 -19.43 -24.64
CA HIS A 544 13.44 -17.99 -24.80
C HIS A 544 14.79 -17.29 -24.62
N LYS A 545 15.55 -17.69 -23.60
CA LYS A 545 16.92 -17.24 -23.34
C LYS A 545 17.82 -17.49 -24.54
N ASN A 546 17.85 -18.72 -25.06
CA ASN A 546 18.69 -19.07 -26.21
C ASN A 546 18.38 -18.24 -27.45
N ASN A 547 17.09 -17.96 -27.70
CA ASN A 547 16.68 -17.12 -28.82
C ASN A 547 17.04 -15.65 -28.60
N LEU A 548 16.92 -15.15 -27.37
CA LEU A 548 17.35 -13.80 -27.01
C LEU A 548 18.87 -13.64 -27.15
N ASP A 549 19.64 -14.62 -26.70
CA ASP A 549 21.10 -14.66 -26.83
C ASP A 549 21.51 -14.61 -28.30
N LYS A 550 20.88 -15.45 -29.16
CA LYS A 550 21.12 -15.43 -30.61
C LYS A 550 20.83 -14.06 -31.20
N LEU A 551 19.68 -13.47 -30.88
CA LEU A 551 19.29 -12.16 -31.40
C LEU A 551 20.29 -11.08 -30.98
N LEU A 552 20.63 -10.99 -29.69
CA LEU A 552 21.58 -10.01 -29.17
C LEU A 552 22.97 -10.17 -29.78
N ASN A 553 23.44 -11.41 -29.97
CA ASN A 553 24.71 -11.67 -30.66
C ASN A 553 24.70 -11.16 -32.10
N THR A 554 23.57 -11.21 -32.81
CA THR A 554 23.47 -10.65 -34.18
C THR A 554 23.58 -9.13 -34.22
N LEU A 555 23.34 -8.44 -33.10
CA LEU A 555 23.49 -6.99 -33.00
C LEU A 555 24.94 -6.55 -32.79
N GLY A 556 25.83 -7.46 -32.40
CA GLY A 556 27.28 -7.23 -32.27
C GLY A 556 27.69 -6.62 -30.93
N PRO A 557 27.53 -7.34 -29.79
CA PRO A 557 28.02 -6.88 -28.49
C PRO A 557 29.56 -6.83 -28.47
N GLU A 558 30.14 -5.85 -27.78
CA GLU A 558 31.59 -5.75 -27.56
C GLU A 558 32.08 -6.76 -26.52
N LYS A 559 31.27 -6.98 -25.46
CA LYS A 559 31.57 -7.91 -24.37
C LYS A 559 30.31 -8.58 -23.89
N VAL A 560 30.44 -9.83 -23.47
CA VAL A 560 29.40 -10.58 -22.78
C VAL A 560 30.00 -11.16 -21.52
N PHE A 561 29.35 -10.96 -20.39
CA PHE A 561 29.76 -11.57 -19.13
C PHE A 561 28.55 -12.09 -18.38
N GLU A 562 28.76 -13.12 -17.58
CA GLU A 562 27.73 -13.80 -16.82
C GLU A 562 28.10 -13.76 -15.33
N SER A 563 27.16 -13.35 -14.50
CA SER A 563 27.33 -13.27 -13.06
C SER A 563 26.67 -14.46 -12.40
N GLU A 564 27.46 -15.49 -12.01
CA GLU A 564 27.06 -16.63 -11.13
C GLU A 564 25.58 -17.07 -11.27
N ASN A 565 25.11 -17.32 -12.49
CA ASN A 565 23.72 -17.72 -12.80
C ASN A 565 22.59 -16.73 -12.41
N LEU A 566 22.91 -15.50 -11.99
CA LEU A 566 21.93 -14.45 -11.69
C LEU A 566 21.48 -13.71 -12.94
N PHE A 567 22.44 -13.15 -13.68
CA PHE A 567 22.19 -12.41 -14.90
C PHE A 567 23.33 -12.54 -15.90
N ARG A 568 22.99 -12.41 -17.18
CA ARG A 568 23.93 -12.27 -18.29
C ARG A 568 23.85 -10.85 -18.84
N VAL A 569 24.99 -10.22 -19.03
CA VAL A 569 25.08 -8.83 -19.49
C VAL A 569 25.78 -8.77 -20.83
N TYR A 570 25.16 -8.04 -21.76
CA TYR A 570 25.70 -7.72 -23.07
C TYR A 570 26.07 -6.24 -23.10
N GLN A 571 27.32 -5.93 -23.39
CA GLN A 571 27.82 -4.57 -23.57
C GLN A 571 27.84 -4.21 -25.05
N PHE A 572 27.32 -3.03 -25.40
CA PHE A 572 27.29 -2.49 -26.76
C PHE A 572 28.01 -1.14 -26.81
N LYS A 573 28.48 -0.79 -28.01
CA LYS A 573 29.03 0.53 -28.31
C LYS A 573 27.89 1.52 -28.51
N ILE A 574 28.02 2.71 -27.92
CA ILE A 574 27.05 3.81 -28.02
C ILE A 574 27.41 4.76 -29.15
#